data_AF-A0A7W0WPW0-F1
#
_entry.id   AF-A0A7W0WPW0-F1
#
_cell.length_a   1.000
_cell.length_b   1.000
_cell.length_c   1.000
_cell.angle_alpha   90.00
_cell.angle_beta   90.00
_cell.angle_gamma   90.00
#
_symmetry.space_group_name_H-M   'P 1'
#
loop_
_entity.id
_entity.type
_entity.pdbx_description
1 polymer ?
#
loop_
_entity_poly.entity_id
_entity_poly.type
_entity_poly.pdbx_seq_one_letter_code
_entity_poly.pdbx_strand_id
1 'polypeptide(L)'
;MMPLSKTIGALASSAWLARRKLDASRIAHWYVEITIASDMPDTRLEINIYPEEWGFVFRRGKRVSSIRVTDVAFVHGLDDYQLLRDTPSLEGIGDLLATLERCYGARFLRDRPTVRSNLVRAAAVVRPWLEMRP
;
A
#
# COMPACT_ATOMS: atom_id res chain seq x y z
N MET A 1 25.56 15.21 -11.49
CA MET A 1 24.82 13.98 -11.20
C MET A 1 23.47 14.11 -11.87
N MET A 2 23.22 13.35 -12.95
CA MET A 2 21.89 13.38 -13.59
C MET A 2 20.86 12.83 -12.60
N PRO A 3 19.67 13.43 -12.48
CA PRO A 3 18.61 12.82 -11.69
C PRO A 3 18.30 11.47 -12.33
N LEU A 4 18.46 10.38 -11.57
CA LEU A 4 17.93 9.08 -11.95
C LEU A 4 16.47 9.30 -12.34
N SER A 5 16.09 8.85 -13.54
CA SER A 5 14.70 8.86 -13.98
C SER A 5 13.88 8.17 -12.89
N LYS A 6 13.00 8.91 -12.23
CA LYS A 6 12.15 8.35 -11.17
C LYS A 6 11.22 7.32 -11.80
N THR A 7 11.18 6.12 -11.22
CA THR A 7 10.25 5.06 -11.62
C THR A 7 8.80 5.51 -11.40
N ILE A 8 7.84 4.84 -12.04
CA ILE A 8 6.40 5.13 -11.83
C ILE A 8 6.02 4.97 -10.36
N GLY A 9 6.56 3.96 -9.69
CA GLY A 9 6.39 3.68 -8.27
C GLY A 9 6.94 4.81 -7.41
N ALA A 10 8.16 5.27 -7.68
CA ALA A 10 8.76 6.40 -6.98
C ALA A 10 7.94 7.69 -7.15
N LEU A 11 7.41 7.93 -8.36
CA LEU A 11 6.53 9.07 -8.63
C LEU A 11 5.21 8.96 -7.85
N ALA A 12 4.58 7.78 -7.82
CA ALA A 12 3.35 7.54 -7.08
C ALA A 12 3.56 7.71 -5.56
N SER A 13 4.63 7.14 -5.00
CA SER A 13 5.05 7.28 -3.61
C SER A 13 5.28 8.75 -3.23
N SER A 14 6.01 9.49 -4.07
CA SER A 14 6.27 10.92 -3.85
C SER A 14 4.98 11.75 -3.93
N ALA A 15 4.08 11.46 -4.87
CA ALA A 15 2.80 12.15 -4.99
C ALA A 15 1.89 11.87 -3.78
N TRP A 16 1.89 10.62 -3.31
CA TRP A 16 1.13 10.21 -2.13
C TRP A 16 1.57 10.98 -0.88
N LEU A 17 2.89 11.11 -0.64
CA LEU A 17 3.45 11.91 0.45
C LEU A 17 3.04 13.38 0.34
N ALA A 18 3.22 13.97 -0.86
CA ALA A 18 2.98 15.39 -1.10
C ALA A 18 1.52 15.76 -0.83
N ARG A 19 0.56 14.97 -1.31
CA ARG A 19 -0.89 15.18 -1.06
C ARG A 19 -1.24 15.11 0.42
N ARG A 20 -0.51 14.31 1.19
CA ARG A 20 -0.70 14.12 2.64
C ARG A 20 0.14 15.07 3.49
N LYS A 21 0.91 15.96 2.87
CA LYS A 21 1.79 16.93 3.53
C LYS A 21 2.76 16.26 4.51
N LEU A 22 3.25 15.06 4.16
CA LEU A 22 4.31 14.37 4.89
C LEU A 22 5.66 14.88 4.40
N ASP A 23 6.50 15.36 5.33
CA ASP A 23 7.85 15.82 5.03
C ASP A 23 8.85 14.66 5.16
N ALA A 24 9.39 14.23 4.02
CA ALA A 24 10.45 13.24 3.93
C ALA A 24 11.81 13.83 3.53
N SER A 25 11.93 15.16 3.41
CA SER A 25 13.12 15.84 2.88
C SER A 25 14.40 15.56 3.67
N ARG A 26 14.27 15.24 4.97
CA ARG A 26 15.38 14.97 5.88
C ARG A 26 15.70 13.47 6.05
N ILE A 27 14.92 12.58 5.44
CA ILE A 27 15.00 11.13 5.64
C ILE A 27 15.07 10.47 4.26
N ALA A 28 16.28 10.22 3.76
CA ALA A 28 16.50 9.66 2.43
C ALA A 28 15.82 8.29 2.25
N HIS A 29 15.91 7.42 3.27
CA HIS A 29 15.31 6.09 3.30
C HIS A 29 14.05 6.09 4.17
N TRP A 30 13.09 6.93 3.81
CA TRP A 30 11.80 6.95 4.49
C TRP A 30 11.01 5.68 4.20
N TYR A 31 10.06 5.33 5.07
CA TYR A 31 9.12 4.24 4.79
C TYR A 31 7.79 4.49 5.46
N VAL A 32 6.72 3.96 4.86
CA VAL A 32 5.39 3.82 5.47
C VAL A 32 4.89 2.42 5.18
N GLU A 33 4.76 1.62 6.24
CA GLU A 33 4.26 0.24 6.19
C GLU A 33 2.95 0.19 6.96
N ILE A 34 1.91 -0.35 6.34
CA ILE A 34 0.53 -0.27 6.82
C ILE A 34 -0.05 -1.66 6.81
N THR A 35 -0.52 -2.15 7.95
CA THR A 35 -1.22 -3.42 8.06
C THR A 35 -2.68 -3.17 8.38
N ILE A 36 -3.57 -3.72 7.57
CA ILE A 36 -5.02 -3.63 7.70
C ILE A 36 -5.53 -5.06 7.92
N ALA A 37 -5.92 -5.37 9.15
CA ALA A 37 -6.59 -6.63 9.46
C ALA A 37 -8.02 -6.63 8.92
N SER A 38 -8.58 -7.81 8.72
CA SER A 38 -10.03 -7.96 8.48
C SER A 38 -10.75 -8.53 9.69
N ASP A 39 -12.07 -8.60 9.62
CA ASP A 39 -12.90 -9.34 10.59
C ASP A 39 -12.82 -10.87 10.44
N MET A 40 -12.13 -11.36 9.40
CA MET A 40 -11.80 -12.78 9.27
C MET A 40 -10.40 -13.09 9.84
N PRO A 41 -10.25 -14.19 10.60
CA PRO A 41 -8.95 -14.68 11.02
C PRO A 41 -8.00 -14.88 9.83
N ASP A 42 -6.70 -14.67 10.08
CA ASP A 42 -5.61 -14.86 9.11
C ASP A 42 -5.77 -14.12 7.79
N THR A 43 -6.64 -13.11 7.73
CA THR A 43 -6.91 -12.30 6.54
C THR A 43 -6.49 -10.86 6.79
N ARG A 44 -5.51 -10.38 6.01
CA ARG A 44 -4.96 -9.02 6.13
C ARG A 44 -4.38 -8.51 4.82
N LEU A 45 -4.33 -7.20 4.69
CA LEU A 45 -3.63 -6.48 3.63
C LEU A 45 -2.49 -5.68 4.25
N GLU A 46 -1.28 -5.85 3.73
CA GLU A 46 -0.11 -5.04 4.05
C GLU A 46 0.16 -4.12 2.86
N ILE A 47 0.45 -2.85 3.08
CA ILE A 47 0.81 -1.86 2.06
C ILE A 47 2.14 -1.26 2.46
N ASN A 48 3.11 -1.29 1.55
CA ASN A 48 4.45 -0.80 1.79
C ASN A 48 4.75 0.33 0.80
N ILE A 49 5.17 1.49 1.31
CA ILE A 49 5.44 2.69 0.51
C ILE A 49 6.85 3.18 0.86
N TYR A 50 7.70 3.27 -0.15
CA TYR A 50 9.12 3.61 -0.07
C TYR A 50 9.46 4.71 -1.10
N PRO A 51 10.64 5.37 -1.01
CA PRO A 51 11.03 6.41 -1.96
C PRO A 51 11.05 5.95 -3.42
N GLU A 52 11.41 4.69 -3.65
CA GLU A 52 11.65 4.13 -4.98
C GLU A 52 10.46 3.34 -5.54
N GLU A 53 9.55 2.90 -4.67
CA GLU A 53 8.50 1.95 -5.01
C GLU A 53 7.36 1.95 -3.99
N TRP A 54 6.28 1.28 -4.34
CA TRP A 54 5.27 0.85 -3.38
C TRP A 54 4.79 -0.56 -3.75
N GLY A 55 4.05 -1.19 -2.86
CA GLY A 55 3.47 -2.49 -3.10
C GLY A 55 2.49 -2.90 -2.03
N PHE A 56 1.93 -4.10 -2.18
CA PHE A 56 1.02 -4.66 -1.21
C PHE A 56 1.16 -6.18 -1.11
N VAL A 57 0.79 -6.71 0.05
CA VAL A 57 0.70 -8.14 0.33
C VAL A 57 -0.70 -8.44 0.87
N PHE A 58 -1.49 -9.18 0.10
CA PHE A 58 -2.75 -9.74 0.60
C PHE A 58 -2.51 -11.17 1.06
N ARG A 59 -2.89 -11.48 2.31
CA ARG A 59 -2.81 -12.82 2.87
C ARG A 59 -4.18 -13.23 3.37
N ARG A 60 -4.56 -14.48 3.08
CA ARG A 60 -5.71 -15.16 3.68
C ARG A 60 -5.40 -16.64 3.88
N GLY A 61 -5.30 -17.06 5.14
CA GLY A 61 -4.85 -18.39 5.51
C GLY A 61 -3.43 -18.68 4.98
N LYS A 62 -3.27 -19.77 4.22
CA LYS A 62 -1.97 -20.17 3.63
C LYS A 62 -1.66 -19.50 2.29
N ARG A 63 -2.63 -18.81 1.69
CA ARG A 63 -2.47 -18.17 0.37
C ARG A 63 -2.03 -16.73 0.49
N VAL A 64 -1.22 -16.27 -0.45
CA VAL A 64 -0.65 -14.92 -0.48
C VAL A 64 -0.50 -14.40 -1.91
N SER A 65 -0.79 -13.11 -2.06
CA SER A 65 -0.42 -12.33 -3.25
C SER A 65 0.44 -11.15 -2.82
N SER A 66 1.63 -11.03 -3.38
CA SER A 66 2.62 -10.00 -3.04
C SER A 66 3.05 -9.29 -4.31
N ILE A 67 2.65 -8.03 -4.46
CA ILE A 67 2.88 -7.22 -5.66
C ILE A 67 3.74 -6.02 -5.29
N ARG A 68 4.74 -5.72 -6.12
CA ARG A 68 5.52 -4.48 -6.07
C ARG A 68 5.35 -3.69 -7.34
N VAL A 69 5.45 -2.37 -7.22
CA VAL A 69 5.32 -1.41 -8.31
C VAL A 69 6.55 -0.52 -8.30
N THR A 70 7.45 -0.77 -9.24
CA THR A 70 8.59 0.10 -9.59
C THR A 70 8.24 0.83 -10.88
N ASP A 71 8.87 0.53 -12.01
CA ASP A 71 8.44 1.04 -13.33
C ASP A 71 7.16 0.36 -13.82
N VAL A 72 7.02 -0.93 -13.51
CA VAL A 72 5.84 -1.74 -13.80
C VAL A 72 5.47 -2.53 -12.55
N ALA A 73 4.20 -2.91 -12.44
CA ALA A 73 3.78 -3.85 -11.41
C ALA A 73 4.34 -5.25 -11.72
N PHE A 74 4.80 -5.99 -10.70
CA PHE A 74 5.26 -7.37 -10.83
C PHE A 74 5.04 -8.17 -9.55
N VAL A 75 5.03 -9.50 -9.68
CA VAL A 75 4.90 -10.42 -8.53
C VAL A 75 6.22 -10.46 -7.76
N HIS A 76 6.16 -10.11 -6.47
CA HIS A 76 7.27 -10.19 -5.53
C HIS A 76 7.06 -11.35 -4.55
N GLY A 77 7.20 -12.58 -5.04
CA GLY A 77 6.96 -13.81 -4.28
C GLY A 77 5.91 -14.69 -4.95
N LEU A 78 4.67 -14.65 -4.45
CA LEU A 78 3.53 -15.43 -4.97
C LEU A 78 2.39 -14.50 -5.36
N ASP A 79 1.51 -14.98 -6.24
CA ASP A 79 0.27 -14.31 -6.60
C ASP A 79 -0.91 -15.31 -6.67
N ASP A 80 -1.20 -15.95 -5.54
CA ASP A 80 -2.25 -16.99 -5.44
C ASP A 80 -3.65 -16.50 -5.80
N TYR A 81 -3.87 -15.18 -5.72
CA TYR A 81 -5.14 -14.51 -5.99
C TYR A 81 -5.17 -13.78 -7.34
N GLN A 82 -4.10 -13.85 -8.13
CA GLN A 82 -3.97 -13.18 -9.44
C GLN A 82 -4.15 -11.65 -9.37
N LEU A 83 -3.71 -11.01 -8.28
CA LEU A 83 -3.89 -9.57 -8.03
C LEU A 83 -2.96 -8.69 -8.86
N LEU A 84 -1.96 -9.25 -9.55
CA LEU A 84 -1.11 -8.45 -10.44
C LEU A 84 -1.96 -7.70 -11.49
N ARG A 85 -2.96 -8.37 -12.09
CA ARG A 85 -3.83 -7.75 -13.11
C ARG A 85 -4.79 -6.72 -12.54
N ASP A 86 -5.08 -6.83 -11.25
CA ASP A 86 -6.03 -6.01 -10.51
C ASP A 86 -5.31 -4.94 -9.66
N THR A 87 -4.02 -4.70 -9.94
CA THR A 87 -3.19 -3.74 -9.20
C THR A 87 -3.65 -2.31 -9.47
N PRO A 88 -4.15 -1.57 -8.45
CA PRO A 88 -4.62 -0.21 -8.62
C PRO A 88 -3.44 0.77 -8.72
N SER A 89 -3.75 2.06 -8.92
CA SER A 89 -2.82 3.12 -8.53
C SER A 89 -2.69 3.20 -7.00
N LEU A 90 -1.59 3.77 -6.49
CA LEU A 90 -1.42 3.97 -5.05
C LEU A 90 -2.52 4.85 -4.43
N GLU A 91 -3.08 5.83 -5.15
CA GLU A 91 -4.24 6.57 -4.62
C GLU A 91 -5.50 5.71 -4.60
N GLY A 92 -5.65 4.79 -5.54
CA GLY A 92 -6.79 3.89 -5.70
C GLY A 92 -6.76 2.64 -4.80
N ILE A 93 -5.97 2.63 -3.72
CA ILE A 93 -5.94 1.49 -2.77
C ILE A 93 -7.32 1.17 -2.19
N GLY A 94 -8.21 2.16 -2.09
CA GLY A 94 -9.61 1.95 -1.70
C GLY A 94 -10.36 0.97 -2.62
N ASP A 95 -10.05 0.97 -3.92
CA ASP A 95 -10.65 0.06 -4.91
C ASP A 95 -10.18 -1.37 -4.74
N LEU A 96 -8.89 -1.56 -4.42
CA LEU A 96 -8.34 -2.86 -4.08
C LEU A 96 -9.01 -3.41 -2.82
N LEU A 97 -9.12 -2.60 -1.76
CA LEU A 97 -9.82 -3.00 -0.54
C LEU A 97 -11.26 -3.43 -0.84
N ALA A 98 -12.03 -2.61 -1.56
CA ALA A 98 -13.42 -2.93 -1.91
C ALA A 98 -13.52 -4.21 -2.77
N THR A 99 -12.59 -4.42 -3.69
CA THR A 99 -12.52 -5.63 -4.52
C THR A 99 -12.23 -6.87 -3.67
N LEU A 100 -11.25 -6.80 -2.78
CA LEU A 100 -10.91 -7.89 -1.87
C LEU A 100 -12.08 -8.24 -0.93
N GLU A 101 -12.78 -7.23 -0.41
CA GLU A 101 -13.97 -7.40 0.44
C GLU A 101 -15.09 -8.12 -0.32
N ARG A 102 -15.39 -7.67 -1.53
CA ARG A 102 -16.41 -8.27 -2.41
C ARG A 102 -16.05 -9.70 -2.84
N CYS A 103 -14.81 -9.94 -3.24
CA CYS A 103 -14.38 -11.25 -3.78
C CYS A 103 -14.23 -12.31 -2.69
N TYR A 104 -13.86 -11.91 -1.46
CA TYR A 104 -13.51 -12.86 -0.40
C TYR A 104 -14.43 -12.82 0.81
N GLY A 105 -15.43 -11.95 0.83
CA GLY A 105 -16.38 -11.82 1.94
C GLY A 105 -15.74 -11.31 3.23
N ALA A 106 -14.62 -10.59 3.11
CA ALA A 106 -13.93 -9.97 4.24
C ALA A 106 -14.44 -8.54 4.43
N ARG A 107 -14.33 -7.99 5.64
CA ARG A 107 -14.37 -6.55 5.86
C ARG A 107 -13.07 -6.09 6.49
N PHE A 108 -12.35 -5.19 5.83
CA PHE A 108 -11.11 -4.65 6.39
C PHE A 108 -11.41 -3.59 7.44
N LEU A 109 -10.67 -3.64 8.55
CA LEU A 109 -10.80 -2.74 9.69
C LEU A 109 -10.00 -1.45 9.43
N ARG A 110 -10.48 -0.66 8.47
CA ARG A 110 -9.80 0.55 7.94
C ARG A 110 -9.63 1.67 8.97
N ASP A 111 -10.43 1.65 10.03
CA ASP A 111 -10.39 2.61 11.16
C ASP A 111 -9.23 2.33 12.13
N ARG A 112 -8.64 1.12 12.06
CA ARG A 112 -7.59 0.64 12.98
C ARG A 112 -6.39 0.05 12.25
N PRO A 113 -5.76 0.78 11.29
CA PRO A 113 -4.55 0.29 10.66
C PRO A 113 -3.39 0.31 11.66
N THR A 114 -2.54 -0.71 11.61
CA THR A 114 -1.21 -0.64 12.24
C THR A 114 -0.27 0.05 11.27
N VAL A 115 0.38 1.14 11.69
CA VAL A 115 1.30 1.92 10.84
C VAL A 115 2.70 1.90 11.44
N ARG A 116 3.67 1.39 10.69
CA ARG A 116 5.10 1.49 11.00
C ARG A 116 5.74 2.50 10.03
N SER A 117 6.39 3.53 10.56
CA SER A 117 7.02 4.55 9.73
C SER A 117 8.10 5.29 10.51
N ASN A 118 9.14 5.75 9.81
CA ASN A 118 10.10 6.73 10.32
C ASN A 118 9.71 8.19 10.00
N LEU A 119 8.55 8.42 9.36
CA LEU A 119 8.01 9.74 9.10
C LEU A 119 7.11 10.22 10.23
N VAL A 120 7.33 11.45 10.65
CA VAL A 120 6.49 12.11 11.65
C VAL A 120 5.06 12.25 11.10
N ARG A 121 4.06 11.89 11.91
CA ARG A 121 2.61 11.95 11.60
C ARG A 121 2.10 10.99 10.52
N ALA A 122 2.88 10.01 10.06
CA ALA A 122 2.40 9.02 9.08
C ALA A 122 1.09 8.34 9.50
N ALA A 123 1.01 7.89 10.75
CA ALA A 123 -0.21 7.25 11.28
C ALA A 123 -1.46 8.16 11.22
N ALA A 124 -1.30 9.47 11.44
CA ALA A 124 -2.40 10.42 11.44
C ALA A 124 -2.97 10.69 10.04
N VAL A 125 -2.17 10.52 8.98
CA VAL A 125 -2.62 10.74 7.60
C VAL A 125 -3.08 9.45 6.91
N VAL A 126 -2.61 8.29 7.37
CA VAL A 126 -3.00 6.98 6.80
C VAL A 126 -4.46 6.67 7.07
N ARG A 127 -4.94 6.88 8.29
CA ARG A 127 -6.33 6.57 8.65
C ARG A 127 -7.37 7.27 7.77
N PRO A 128 -7.39 8.61 7.63
CA PRO A 128 -8.36 9.28 6.77
C PRO A 128 -8.21 8.87 5.30
N TRP A 129 -7.00 8.50 4.86
CA TRP A 129 -6.80 7.99 3.51
C TRP A 129 -7.49 6.65 3.26
N LEU A 130 -7.44 5.72 4.21
CA LEU A 130 -8.10 4.42 4.08
C LEU A 130 -9.63 4.51 4.24
N GLU A 131 -10.12 5.52 4.95
CA GLU A 131 -11.56 5.77 5.15
C GLU A 131 -12.25 6.41 3.96
N MET A 132 -11.50 7.07 3.06
CA MET A 132 -12.05 7.58 1.80
C MET A 132 -12.60 6.41 0.99
N ARG A 133 -13.94 6.37 0.85
CA ARG A 133 -14.59 5.47 -0.11
C ARG A 133 -14.28 5.97 -1.53
N PRO A 134 -14.12 5.05 -2.51
CA PRO A 134 -14.13 5.44 -3.90
C PRO A 134 -15.45 6.13 -4.28
#